data_AF-A0A3E0PBA4-F1
#
_entry.id   AF-A0A3E0PBA4-F1
#
_cell.length_a   1.000
_cell.length_b   1.000
_cell.length_c   1.000
_cell.angle_alpha   90.00
_cell.angle_beta   90.00
_cell.angle_gamma   90.00
#
_symmetry.space_group_name_H-M   'P 1'
#
loop_
_entity.id
_entity.type
_entity.pdbx_description
1 polymer ?
#
loop_
_entity_poly.entity_id
_entity_poly.type
_entity_poly.pdbx_seq_one_letter_code
_entity_poly.pdbx_strand_id
1 'polypeptide(L)'
;MRFDLSFNGILAIAAGVISIAWGIWGVFYYLWDVMSYGFIFLGVGVVLFGLTDGFSDRTHKGQFMFKIGVIILIAAVAALGFGFLRQF
;
A
#
# COMPACT_ATOMS: atom_id res chain seq x y z
N MET A 1 5.49 -11.43 -20.55
CA MET A 1 5.86 -10.35 -19.61
C MET A 1 7.11 -10.81 -18.89
N ARG A 2 8.29 -10.25 -19.21
CA ARG A 2 9.43 -10.34 -18.31
C ARG A 2 9.20 -9.27 -17.25
N PHE A 3 8.93 -9.70 -16.03
CA PHE A 3 8.95 -8.81 -14.87
C PHE A 3 10.42 -8.53 -14.56
N ASP A 4 11.04 -7.61 -15.31
CA ASP A 4 12.33 -7.05 -14.93
C ASP A 4 12.05 -6.04 -13.81
N LEU A 5 11.66 -6.57 -12.65
CA LEU A 5 11.38 -5.77 -11.47
C LEU A 5 12.70 -5.19 -10.97
N SER A 6 12.78 -3.86 -10.86
CA SER A 6 13.95 -3.24 -10.26
C SER A 6 14.08 -3.65 -8.80
N PHE A 7 15.30 -3.55 -8.26
CA PHE A 7 15.55 -3.75 -6.84
C PHE A 7 14.65 -2.85 -5.96
N ASN A 8 14.37 -1.62 -6.40
CA ASN A 8 13.47 -0.70 -5.71
C ASN A 8 12.02 -1.19 -5.72
N GLY A 9 11.57 -1.76 -6.84
CA GLY A 9 10.25 -2.40 -6.94
C GLY A 9 10.11 -3.58 -5.97
N ILE A 10 11.16 -4.40 -5.83
CA ILE A 10 11.18 -5.53 -4.90
C ILE A 10 11.11 -5.03 -3.45
N LEU A 11 11.91 -4.02 -3.09
CA LEU A 11 11.88 -3.42 -1.76
C LEU A 11 10.51 -2.80 -1.43
N ALA A 12 9.89 -2.11 -2.40
CA ALA A 12 8.56 -1.56 -2.24
C ALA A 12 7.52 -2.68 -1.98
N ILE A 13 7.54 -3.75 -2.78
CA ILE A 13 6.63 -4.89 -2.56
C ILE A 13 6.85 -5.49 -1.17
N ALA A 14 8.10 -5.71 -0.76
CA ALA A 14 8.40 -6.26 0.57
C ALA A 14 7.88 -5.35 1.69
N ALA A 15 8.11 -4.04 1.61
CA ALA A 15 7.61 -3.06 2.58
C ALA A 15 6.07 -3.02 2.61
N GLY A 16 5.43 -3.16 1.45
CA GLY A 16 3.98 -3.22 1.34
C GLY A 16 3.39 -4.48 1.98
N VAL A 17 4.01 -5.64 1.77
CA VAL A 17 3.62 -6.90 2.41
C VAL A 17 3.78 -6.83 3.94
N ILE A 18 4.88 -6.25 4.43
CA ILE A 18 5.10 -6.05 5.88
C ILE A 18 4.02 -5.13 6.46
N SER A 19 3.68 -4.04 5.76
CA SER A 19 2.62 -3.12 6.19
C SER A 19 1.25 -3.80 6.23
N ILE A 20 0.93 -4.66 5.25
CA ILE A 20 -0.30 -5.45 5.26
C ILE A 20 -0.33 -6.39 6.45
N ALA A 21 0.76 -7.12 6.71
CA ALA A 21 0.85 -8.04 7.83
C ALA A 21 0.67 -7.32 9.17
N TRP A 22 1.30 -6.15 9.33
CA TRP A 22 1.14 -5.30 10.51
C TRP A 22 -0.30 -4.81 10.69
N GLY A 23 -0.93 -4.34 9.61
CA GLY A 23 -2.32 -3.91 9.65
C GLY A 23 -3.29 -5.04 9.97
N ILE A 24 -3.09 -6.24 9.38
CA ILE A 24 -3.88 -7.43 9.70
C ILE A 24 -3.74 -7.80 11.18
N TRP A 25 -2.51 -7.84 11.69
CA TRP A 25 -2.25 -8.05 13.11
C TRP A 25 -2.99 -7.01 13.95
N GLY A 26 -2.90 -5.73 13.58
CA GLY A 26 -3.61 -4.65 14.27
C GLY A 26 -5.13 -4.84 14.33
N VAL A 27 -5.76 -5.30 13.24
CA VAL A 27 -7.21 -5.58 13.21
C VAL A 27 -7.60 -6.66 14.23
N PHE A 28 -6.79 -7.71 14.36
CA PHE A 28 -7.08 -8.82 15.29
C PHE A 28 -6.87 -8.44 16.77
N TYR A 29 -5.87 -7.61 17.08
CA TYR A 29 -5.50 -7.31 18.47
C TYR A 29 -6.13 -6.02 19.02
N TYR A 30 -6.43 -5.03 18.17
CA TYR A 30 -6.95 -3.73 18.60
C TYR A 30 -8.42 -3.47 18.20
N LEU A 31 -9.17 -4.53 17.88
CA LEU A 31 -10.61 -4.47 17.59
C LEU A 31 -10.98 -3.45 16.50
N TRP A 32 -10.64 -3.77 15.24
CA TRP A 32 -11.16 -3.03 14.06
C TRP A 32 -10.80 -1.54 14.04
N ASP A 33 -9.61 -1.17 14.53
CA ASP A 33 -9.14 0.20 14.51
C ASP A 33 -8.93 0.71 13.06
N VAL A 34 -9.39 1.93 12.79
CA VAL A 34 -9.27 2.60 11.48
C VAL A 34 -7.80 2.74 11.07
N MET A 35 -6.90 2.91 12.04
CA MET A 35 -5.46 2.96 11.78
C MET A 35 -4.95 1.63 11.20
N SER A 36 -5.47 0.49 11.66
CA SER A 36 -5.09 -0.83 11.16
C SER A 36 -5.50 -1.03 9.69
N TYR A 37 -6.70 -0.57 9.32
CA TYR A 37 -7.12 -0.53 7.91
C TYR A 37 -6.25 0.41 7.07
N GLY A 38 -5.84 1.54 7.64
CA GLY A 38 -4.91 2.47 7.02
C GLY A 38 -3.59 1.78 6.63
N PHE A 39 -3.02 0.96 7.52
CA PHE A 39 -1.79 0.18 7.21
C PHE A 39 -2.01 -0.87 6.13
N ILE A 40 -3.16 -1.54 6.11
CA ILE A 40 -3.50 -2.51 5.06
C ILE A 40 -3.57 -1.80 3.70
N PHE A 41 -4.32 -0.70 3.61
CA PHE A 41 -4.43 0.07 2.37
C PHE A 41 -3.08 0.64 1.95
N LEU A 42 -2.28 1.16 2.89
CA LEU A 42 -0.93 1.65 2.62
C LEU A 42 -0.12 0.54 1.96
N GLY A 43 -0.10 -0.66 2.56
CA GLY A 43 0.68 -1.76 2.04
C GLY A 43 0.21 -2.24 0.66
N VAL A 44 -1.11 -2.32 0.41
CA VAL A 44 -1.65 -2.64 -0.92
C VAL A 44 -1.22 -1.60 -1.96
N GLY A 45 -1.33 -0.31 -1.62
CA GLY A 45 -0.90 0.78 -2.49
C GLY A 45 0.59 0.72 -2.83
N VAL A 46 1.45 0.45 -1.84
CA VAL A 46 2.90 0.31 -2.03
C VAL A 46 3.24 -0.94 -2.86
N VAL A 47 2.53 -2.06 -2.69
CA VAL A 47 2.72 -3.25 -3.55
C VAL A 47 2.41 -2.92 -5.01
N LEU A 48 1.27 -2.25 -5.29
CA LEU A 48 0.92 -1.83 -6.64
C LEU A 48 1.93 -0.84 -7.23
N PHE A 49 2.45 0.06 -6.40
CA PHE A 49 3.51 0.98 -6.80
C PHE A 49 4.82 0.23 -7.15
N GLY A 50 5.20 -0.77 -6.36
CA GLY A 50 6.38 -1.61 -6.64
C GLY A 50 6.23 -2.49 -7.87
N LEU A 51 5.03 -3.04 -8.11
CA LEU A 51 4.71 -3.82 -9.32
C LEU A 51 4.75 -2.99 -10.60
N THR A 52 4.55 -1.67 -10.50
CA THR A 52 4.65 -0.72 -11.62
C THR A 52 6.01 -0.06 -11.72
N ASP A 53 6.96 -0.52 -10.89
CA ASP A 53 8.32 0.01 -10.75
C ASP A 53 8.34 1.55 -10.62
N GLY A 54 7.43 2.07 -9.79
CA GLY A 54 7.29 3.50 -9.54
C GLY A 54 6.96 4.33 -10.79
N PHE A 55 6.04 3.84 -11.63
CA PHE A 55 5.61 4.45 -12.91
C PHE A 55 6.52 4.17 -14.12
N SER A 56 7.56 3.34 -13.96
CA SER A 56 8.46 2.99 -15.06
C SER A 56 7.78 2.06 -16.09
N ASP A 57 6.75 1.31 -15.68
CA ASP A 57 5.91 0.53 -16.60
C ASP A 57 4.93 1.43 -17.37
N ARG A 58 5.28 1.75 -18.62
CA ARG A 58 4.46 2.57 -19.53
C ARG A 58 3.33 1.81 -20.23
N THR A 59 3.13 0.52 -19.95
CA THR A 59 2.01 -0.22 -20.54
C THR A 59 0.66 0.30 -20.00
N HIS A 60 -0.42 0.11 -20.76
CA HIS A 60 -1.77 0.46 -20.30
C HIS A 60 -2.13 -0.22 -18.98
N LYS A 61 -1.65 -1.46 -18.76
CA LYS A 61 -1.84 -2.20 -17.50
C LYS A 61 -1.07 -1.56 -16.36
N GLY A 62 0.21 -1.24 -16.55
CA GLY A 62 1.03 -0.54 -15.54
C GLY A 62 0.44 0.80 -15.14
N GLN A 63 0.02 1.62 -16.12
CA GLN A 63 -0.62 2.91 -15.85
C GLN A 63 -1.94 2.77 -15.08
N PHE A 64 -2.74 1.75 -15.38
CA PHE A 64 -3.99 1.48 -14.66
C PHE A 64 -3.71 1.04 -13.22
N MET A 65 -2.77 0.11 -13.02
CA MET A 65 -2.35 -0.34 -11.69
C MET A 65 -1.77 0.80 -10.85
N PHE A 66 -1.00 1.69 -11.47
CA PHE A 66 -0.47 2.88 -10.80
C PHE A 66 -1.59 3.81 -10.33
N LYS A 67 -2.57 4.10 -11.20
CA LYS A 67 -3.73 4.94 -10.82
C LYS A 67 -4.49 4.35 -9.63
N ILE A 68 -4.74 3.04 -9.65
CA ILE A 68 -5.37 2.34 -8.53
C ILE A 68 -4.50 2.44 -7.28
N GLY A 69 -3.19 2.18 -7.39
CA GLY A 69 -2.24 2.28 -6.29
C GLY A 69 -2.25 3.65 -5.63
N VAL A 70 -2.24 4.72 -6.43
CA VAL A 70 -2.33 6.11 -5.93
C VAL A 70 -3.64 6.38 -5.19
N ILE A 71 -4.78 5.95 -5.74
CA ILE A 71 -6.08 6.13 -5.08
C ILE A 71 -6.11 5.41 -3.73
N ILE A 72 -5.58 4.19 -3.68
CA ILE A 72 -5.48 3.40 -2.45
C ILE A 72 -4.54 4.07 -1.45
N LEU A 73 -3.40 4.62 -1.89
CA LEU A 73 -2.49 5.36 -1.02
C LEU A 73 -3.14 6.61 -0.42
N ILE A 74 -3.94 7.34 -1.19
CA ILE A 74 -4.69 8.50 -0.68
C ILE A 74 -5.67 8.07 0.41
N ALA A 75 -6.43 6.99 0.16
CA ALA A 75 -7.35 6.43 1.15
C ALA A 75 -6.61 5.96 2.42
N ALA A 76 -5.43 5.36 2.25
CA ALA A 76 -4.58 4.92 3.35
C ALA A 76 -4.14 6.10 4.23
N VAL A 77 -3.65 7.19 3.61
CA VAL A 77 -3.23 8.41 4.34
C VAL A 77 -4.41 9.02 5.10
N ALA A 78 -5.59 9.08 4.48
CA ALA A 78 -6.79 9.58 5.15
C ALA A 78 -7.18 8.72 6.36
N ALA A 79 -7.16 7.38 6.22
CA ALA A 79 -7.47 6.45 7.30
C ALA A 79 -6.45 6.52 8.44
N LEU A 80 -5.15 6.58 8.12
CA LEU A 80 -4.08 6.73 9.11
C LEU A 80 -4.18 8.06 9.84
N GLY A 81 -4.39 9.17 9.12
CA GLY A 81 -4.56 10.50 9.71
C GLY A 81 -5.77 10.57 10.63
N PHE A 82 -6.91 10.02 10.21
CA PHE A 82 -8.11 9.94 11.04
C PHE A 82 -7.90 9.06 12.29
N GLY A 83 -7.28 7.89 12.11
CA GLY A 83 -6.95 6.99 13.21
C GLY A 83 -6.02 7.63 14.24
N PHE A 84 -5.00 8.34 13.78
CA PHE A 84 -4.05 9.07 14.63
C PHE A 84 -4.75 10.20 15.42
N LEU A 85 -5.59 11.00 14.77
CA LEU A 85 -6.33 12.08 15.42
C LEU A 85 -7.30 11.58 16.50
N ARG A 86 -7.82 10.36 16.37
CA ARG A 86 -8.74 9.76 17.35
C ARG A 86 -8.02 9.30 18.64
N GLN A 87 -6.70 9.22 18.63
CA GLN A 87 -5.90 8.77 19.79
C GLN A 87 -5.54 9.90 20.76
N PHE A 88 -5.85 11.16 20.42
CA PHE A 88 -5.65 12.35 21.27
C PHE A 88 -6.99 12.96 21.67
#